data_AF-A0A7S4RZT8-F1
#
_entry.id   AF-A0A7S4RZT8-F1
#
_cell.length_a   1.000
_cell.length_b   1.000
_cell.length_c   1.000
_cell.angle_alpha   90.00
_cell.angle_beta   90.00
_cell.angle_gamma   90.00
#
_symmetry.space_group_name_H-M   'P 1'
#
loop_
_entity.id
_entity.type
_entity.pdbx_description
1 polymer ?
#
loop_
_entity_poly.entity_id
_entity_poly.type
_entity_poly.pdbx_seq_one_letter_code
_entity_poly.pdbx_strand_id
1 'polypeptide(L)'
;SCDSKEDIERLIFLIADQLNRGKLSITDDAERISLVELNYRAAKKAISSSMFSNASHYLKEGISILEEKHCETHHELWISLYVSYAETEYCNGNFESAIDTISSVITNAKSFSDKIPAYKTLCLCNSMVFLRTLNVDSGRRIYSDAAQIGLDVLRQLGEHFSTDQSTLSVMAEFSKTKMLLLGKDVDILMSKVMNDKKILVIMDLLETTCMCCQRNMGPLLPLRIIQLS
;
A
#
# COMPACT_ATOMS: atom_id res chain seq x y z
N SER A 1 -33.03 -16.27 -14.45
CA SER A 1 -32.11 -15.39 -15.19
C SER A 1 -31.61 -14.29 -14.27
N CYS A 2 -30.62 -14.60 -13.43
CA CYS A 2 -29.82 -13.64 -12.64
C CYS A 2 -28.78 -14.42 -11.79
N ASP A 3 -27.88 -15.19 -12.39
CA ASP A 3 -26.88 -15.98 -11.61
C ASP A 3 -25.44 -15.94 -12.16
N SER A 4 -25.18 -15.39 -13.36
CA SER A 4 -23.87 -15.56 -14.00
C SER A 4 -22.70 -14.92 -13.25
N LYS A 5 -22.88 -13.76 -12.62
CA LYS A 5 -21.80 -13.10 -11.87
C LYS A 5 -21.54 -13.74 -10.50
N GLU A 6 -22.59 -14.18 -9.79
CA GLU A 6 -22.45 -14.83 -8.49
C GLU A 6 -21.86 -16.24 -8.62
N ASP A 7 -22.24 -16.97 -9.68
CA ASP A 7 -21.67 -18.29 -9.94
C ASP A 7 -20.21 -18.22 -10.38
N ILE A 8 -19.84 -17.21 -11.20
CA ILE A 8 -18.44 -16.94 -11.53
C ILE A 8 -17.65 -16.66 -10.25
N GLU A 9 -18.16 -15.84 -9.34
CA GLU A 9 -17.47 -15.57 -8.08
C GLU A 9 -17.34 -16.83 -7.22
N ARG A 10 -18.36 -17.70 -7.14
CA ARG A 10 -18.26 -18.97 -6.42
C ARG A 10 -17.17 -19.89 -6.99
N LEU A 11 -17.10 -19.99 -8.31
CA LEU A 11 -16.20 -20.90 -9.03
C LEU A 11 -14.90 -20.23 -9.49
N ILE A 12 -14.62 -19.01 -9.06
CA ILE A 12 -13.53 -18.20 -9.61
C ILE A 12 -12.16 -18.88 -9.57
N PHE A 13 -11.86 -19.60 -8.50
CA PHE A 13 -10.62 -20.36 -8.36
C PHE A 13 -10.52 -21.48 -9.40
N LEU A 14 -11.59 -22.25 -9.57
CA LEU A 14 -11.63 -23.34 -10.56
C LEU A 14 -11.45 -22.82 -11.98
N ILE A 15 -12.13 -21.71 -12.32
CA ILE A 15 -12.03 -21.11 -13.65
C ILE A 15 -10.62 -20.54 -13.88
N ALA A 16 -10.07 -19.81 -12.90
CA ALA A 16 -8.73 -19.26 -12.98
C ALA A 16 -7.68 -20.37 -13.15
N ASP A 17 -7.74 -21.42 -12.34
CA ASP A 17 -6.83 -22.56 -12.41
C ASP A 17 -6.88 -23.24 -13.78
N GLN A 18 -8.08 -23.46 -14.32
CA GLN A 18 -8.25 -24.13 -15.61
C GLN A 18 -7.70 -23.28 -16.76
N LEU A 19 -7.98 -21.97 -16.77
CA LEU A 19 -7.48 -21.07 -17.81
C LEU A 19 -5.97 -20.83 -17.69
N ASN A 20 -5.42 -20.75 -16.47
CA ASN A 20 -3.98 -20.64 -16.26
C ASN A 20 -3.21 -21.84 -16.81
N ARG A 21 -3.76 -23.07 -16.72
CA ARG A 21 -3.19 -24.26 -17.36
C ARG A 21 -3.15 -24.16 -18.89
N GLY A 22 -4.14 -23.49 -19.48
CA GLY A 22 -4.25 -23.27 -20.92
C GLY A 22 -3.60 -21.98 -21.43
N LYS A 23 -2.97 -21.18 -20.57
CA LYS A 23 -2.55 -19.80 -20.90
C LYS A 23 -1.61 -19.69 -22.11
N LEU A 24 -0.80 -20.72 -22.37
CA LEU A 24 0.13 -20.76 -23.52
C LEU A 24 -0.60 -20.91 -24.86
N SER A 25 -1.86 -21.36 -24.86
CA SER A 25 -2.69 -21.49 -26.05
C SER A 25 -3.48 -20.22 -26.37
N ILE A 26 -3.49 -19.23 -25.47
CA ILE A 26 -4.17 -17.95 -25.66
C ILE A 26 -3.26 -17.00 -26.43
N THR A 27 -3.58 -16.78 -27.70
CA THR A 27 -2.82 -15.92 -28.62
C THR A 27 -3.41 -14.53 -28.77
N ASP A 28 -4.70 -14.37 -28.47
CA ASP A 28 -5.38 -13.08 -28.53
C ASP A 28 -5.06 -12.22 -27.30
N ASP A 29 -4.70 -10.96 -27.53
CA ASP A 29 -4.26 -10.04 -26.49
C ASP A 29 -5.41 -9.66 -25.54
N ALA A 30 -6.63 -9.50 -26.05
CA ALA A 30 -7.80 -9.19 -25.22
C ALA A 30 -8.20 -10.38 -24.33
N GLU A 31 -8.08 -11.61 -24.81
CA GLU A 31 -8.25 -12.81 -23.99
C GLU A 31 -7.17 -12.93 -22.91
N ARG A 32 -5.92 -12.58 -23.22
CA ARG A 32 -4.83 -12.54 -22.22
C ARG A 32 -5.13 -11.53 -21.12
N ILE A 33 -5.55 -10.31 -21.46
CA ILE A 33 -5.94 -9.29 -20.48
C ILE A 33 -7.14 -9.76 -19.65
N SER A 34 -8.13 -10.41 -20.27
CA SER A 34 -9.27 -10.99 -19.55
C SER A 34 -8.84 -12.04 -18.52
N LEU A 35 -7.83 -12.85 -18.84
CA LEU A 35 -7.24 -13.81 -17.89
C LEU A 35 -6.46 -13.11 -16.76
N VAL A 36 -5.78 -12.00 -17.03
CA VAL A 36 -5.14 -11.18 -15.99
C VAL A 36 -6.18 -10.63 -15.02
N GLU A 37 -7.29 -10.08 -15.51
CA GLU A 37 -8.38 -9.58 -14.68
C GLU A 37 -9.08 -10.69 -13.87
N LEU A 38 -9.20 -11.89 -14.44
CA LEU A 38 -9.72 -13.05 -13.71
C LEU A 38 -8.79 -13.45 -12.55
N ASN A 39 -7.49 -13.52 -12.82
CA ASN A 39 -6.48 -13.79 -11.79
C ASN A 39 -6.48 -12.72 -10.69
N TYR A 40 -6.59 -11.45 -11.07
CA TYR A 40 -6.69 -10.35 -10.10
C TYR A 40 -7.93 -10.49 -9.20
N ARG A 41 -9.09 -10.83 -9.76
CA ARG A 41 -10.31 -11.07 -8.97
C ARG A 41 -10.19 -12.31 -8.06
N ALA A 42 -9.63 -13.40 -8.57
CA ALA A 42 -9.35 -14.60 -7.76
C ALA A 42 -8.44 -14.26 -6.58
N ALA A 43 -7.38 -13.47 -6.83
CA ALA A 43 -6.49 -13.02 -5.78
C ALA A 43 -7.20 -12.15 -4.73
N LYS A 44 -8.03 -11.17 -5.14
CA LYS A 44 -8.81 -10.35 -4.19
C LYS A 44 -9.73 -11.20 -3.31
N LYS A 45 -10.38 -12.22 -3.89
CA LYS A 45 -11.17 -13.18 -3.12
C LYS A 45 -10.29 -13.96 -2.13
N ALA A 46 -9.14 -14.45 -2.56
CA ALA A 46 -8.19 -15.13 -1.69
C ALA A 46 -7.70 -14.24 -0.53
N ILE A 47 -7.38 -12.97 -0.79
CA ILE A 47 -7.01 -11.97 0.22
C ILE A 47 -8.14 -11.78 1.23
N SER A 48 -9.40 -11.65 0.78
CA SER A 48 -10.56 -11.48 1.67
C SER A 48 -10.79 -12.69 2.59
N SER A 49 -10.31 -13.86 2.18
CA SER A 49 -10.32 -15.10 2.97
C SER A 49 -8.98 -15.38 3.68
N SER A 50 -8.06 -14.41 3.71
CA SER A 50 -6.72 -14.54 4.29
C SER A 50 -5.85 -15.68 3.73
N MET A 51 -6.13 -16.12 2.50
CA MET A 51 -5.36 -17.14 1.78
C MET A 51 -4.23 -16.50 0.97
N PHE A 52 -3.29 -15.84 1.65
CA PHE A 52 -2.24 -15.01 1.02
C PHE A 52 -1.32 -15.77 0.07
N SER A 53 -1.03 -17.05 0.33
CA SER A 53 -0.24 -17.87 -0.60
C SER A 53 -0.97 -18.12 -1.92
N ASN A 54 -2.30 -18.35 -1.87
CA ASN A 54 -3.12 -18.52 -3.07
C ASN A 54 -3.28 -17.19 -3.82
N ALA A 55 -3.46 -16.09 -3.08
CA ALA A 55 -3.50 -14.76 -3.67
C ALA A 55 -2.20 -14.44 -4.43
N SER A 56 -1.04 -14.71 -3.81
CA SER A 56 0.27 -14.54 -4.43
C SER A 56 0.39 -15.36 -5.72
N HIS A 57 -0.07 -16.61 -5.70
CA HIS A 57 -0.08 -17.46 -6.89
C HIS A 57 -0.86 -16.82 -8.05
N TYR A 58 -2.13 -16.44 -7.84
CA TYR A 58 -2.94 -15.83 -8.90
C TYR A 58 -2.38 -14.50 -9.39
N LEU A 59 -1.89 -13.65 -8.49
CA LEU A 59 -1.26 -12.38 -8.86
C LEU A 59 -0.02 -12.61 -9.72
N LYS A 60 0.82 -13.57 -9.36
CA LYS A 60 2.01 -13.95 -10.12
C LYS A 60 1.67 -14.51 -11.49
N GLU A 61 0.61 -15.32 -11.60
CA GLU A 61 0.09 -15.79 -12.89
C GLU A 61 -0.33 -14.61 -13.78
N GLY A 62 -1.08 -13.66 -13.23
CA GLY A 62 -1.46 -12.43 -13.94
C GLY A 62 -0.25 -11.61 -14.40
N ILE A 63 0.74 -11.40 -13.52
CA ILE A 63 1.98 -10.68 -13.85
C ILE A 63 2.75 -11.40 -14.97
N SER A 64 2.78 -12.75 -14.96
CA SER A 64 3.47 -13.53 -16.01
C SER A 64 2.85 -13.40 -17.40
N ILE A 65 1.56 -13.04 -17.46
CA ILE A 65 0.82 -12.85 -18.72
C ILE A 65 0.98 -11.42 -19.21
N LEU A 66 1.03 -10.46 -18.28
CA LEU A 66 1.04 -9.05 -18.58
C LEU A 66 2.46 -8.59 -18.96
N GLU A 67 2.72 -8.50 -20.26
CA GLU A 67 4.01 -8.01 -20.79
C GLU A 67 4.25 -6.52 -20.45
N GLU A 68 5.51 -6.08 -20.40
CA GLU A 68 5.89 -4.70 -20.08
C GLU A 68 5.17 -3.64 -20.95
N LYS A 69 4.90 -3.96 -22.22
CA LYS A 69 4.15 -3.08 -23.15
C LYS A 69 2.76 -2.68 -22.62
N HIS A 70 2.15 -3.51 -21.76
CA HIS A 70 0.83 -3.25 -21.20
C HIS A 70 0.84 -2.23 -20.05
N CYS A 71 2.01 -1.87 -19.53
CA CYS A 71 2.12 -0.76 -18.57
C CYS A 71 1.60 0.56 -19.18
N GLU A 72 1.72 0.73 -20.51
CA GLU A 72 1.24 1.92 -21.20
C GLU A 72 -0.26 1.87 -21.50
N THR A 73 -0.76 0.73 -21.99
CA THR A 73 -2.14 0.54 -22.48
C THR A 73 -3.14 0.15 -21.39
N HIS A 74 -2.71 -0.57 -20.34
CA HIS A 74 -3.53 -1.03 -19.22
C HIS A 74 -2.95 -0.60 -17.87
N HIS A 75 -2.60 0.68 -17.77
CA HIS A 75 -1.83 1.25 -16.64
C HIS A 75 -2.46 0.97 -15.26
N GLU A 76 -3.78 1.19 -15.12
CA GLU A 76 -4.48 0.98 -13.85
C GLU A 76 -4.46 -0.48 -13.41
N LEU A 77 -4.63 -1.42 -14.35
CA LEU A 77 -4.57 -2.86 -14.08
C LEU A 77 -3.15 -3.27 -13.70
N TRP A 78 -2.14 -2.78 -14.42
CA TRP A 78 -0.73 -3.04 -14.12
C TRP A 78 -0.36 -2.57 -12.71
N ILE A 79 -0.68 -1.33 -12.34
CA ILE A 79 -0.42 -0.80 -10.98
C ILE A 79 -1.16 -1.66 -9.95
N SER A 80 -2.45 -1.89 -10.13
CA SER A 80 -3.28 -2.61 -9.16
C SER A 80 -2.75 -4.02 -8.91
N LEU A 81 -2.32 -4.70 -9.97
CA LEU A 81 -1.79 -6.07 -9.90
C LEU A 81 -0.44 -6.12 -9.19
N TYR A 82 0.50 -5.24 -9.55
CA TYR A 82 1.83 -5.20 -8.96
C TYR A 82 1.81 -4.76 -7.50
N VAL A 83 1.03 -3.73 -7.16
CA VAL A 83 0.84 -3.28 -5.77
C VAL A 83 0.21 -4.40 -4.94
N SER A 84 -0.86 -5.03 -5.43
CA SER A 84 -1.52 -6.13 -4.70
C SER A 84 -0.59 -7.33 -4.51
N TYR A 85 0.25 -7.65 -5.50
CA TYR A 85 1.25 -8.71 -5.38
C TYR A 85 2.25 -8.37 -4.28
N ALA A 86 2.80 -7.16 -4.26
CA ALA A 86 3.75 -6.76 -3.24
C ALA A 86 3.15 -6.72 -1.83
N GLU A 87 1.92 -6.22 -1.67
CA GLU A 87 1.21 -6.25 -0.39
C GLU A 87 0.97 -7.70 0.08
N THR A 88 0.62 -8.59 -0.84
CA THR A 88 0.43 -10.01 -0.53
C THR A 88 1.75 -10.69 -0.14
N GLU A 89 2.84 -10.36 -0.82
CA GLU A 89 4.18 -10.86 -0.50
C GLU A 89 4.67 -10.32 0.85
N TYR A 90 4.35 -9.07 1.19
CA TYR A 90 4.56 -8.54 2.53
C TYR A 90 3.81 -9.37 3.58
N CYS A 91 2.54 -9.69 3.36
CA CYS A 91 1.76 -10.55 4.27
C CYS A 91 2.34 -11.97 4.39
N ASN A 92 2.92 -12.51 3.32
CA ASN A 92 3.64 -13.79 3.34
C ASN A 92 5.04 -13.69 3.99
N GLY A 93 5.53 -12.48 4.30
CA GLY A 93 6.86 -12.24 4.84
C GLY A 93 7.99 -12.25 3.81
N ASN A 94 7.66 -12.19 2.52
CA ASN A 94 8.59 -12.17 1.38
C ASN A 94 8.94 -10.71 1.03
N PHE A 95 9.59 -10.00 1.96
CA PHE A 95 9.78 -8.55 1.86
C PHE A 95 10.66 -8.12 0.67
N GLU A 96 11.68 -8.90 0.33
CA GLU A 96 12.58 -8.63 -0.79
C GLU A 96 11.81 -8.66 -2.12
N SER A 97 11.00 -9.70 -2.34
CA SER A 97 10.10 -9.84 -3.49
C SER A 97 9.10 -8.68 -3.59
N ALA A 98 8.54 -8.29 -2.45
CA ALA A 98 7.64 -7.14 -2.37
C ALA A 98 8.36 -5.84 -2.79
N ILE A 99 9.55 -5.57 -2.25
CA ILE A 99 10.37 -4.37 -2.54
C ILE A 99 10.76 -4.31 -4.02
N ASP A 100 11.21 -5.41 -4.61
CA ASP A 100 11.59 -5.43 -6.04
C ASP A 100 10.38 -5.09 -6.92
N THR A 101 9.22 -5.65 -6.59
CA THR A 101 7.96 -5.42 -7.31
C THR A 101 7.53 -3.95 -7.23
N ILE A 102 7.47 -3.35 -6.04
CA ILE A 102 7.03 -1.94 -5.92
C ILE A 102 8.04 -0.93 -6.45
N SER A 103 9.31 -1.29 -6.53
CA SER A 103 10.35 -0.43 -7.11
C SER A 103 10.11 -0.25 -8.61
N SER A 104 9.59 -1.29 -9.25
CA SER A 104 9.13 -1.25 -10.64
C SER A 104 7.93 -0.30 -10.80
N VAL A 105 6.97 -0.34 -9.86
CA VAL A 105 5.81 0.59 -9.83
C VAL A 105 6.26 2.04 -9.65
N ILE A 106 7.11 2.31 -8.68
CA ILE A 106 7.64 3.66 -8.41
C ILE A 106 8.39 4.21 -9.62
N THR A 107 9.11 3.36 -10.35
CA THR A 107 9.89 3.78 -11.52
C THR A 107 8.98 4.09 -12.72
N ASN A 108 8.00 3.22 -13.01
CA ASN A 108 7.25 3.28 -14.27
C ASN A 108 5.85 3.91 -14.17
N ALA A 109 5.31 4.13 -12.97
CA ALA A 109 4.00 4.78 -12.82
C ALA A 109 4.00 6.22 -13.35
N LYS A 110 2.94 6.60 -14.08
CA LYS A 110 2.85 7.86 -14.84
C LYS A 110 2.66 9.08 -13.95
N SER A 111 1.89 8.95 -12.86
CA SER A 111 1.64 10.04 -11.93
C SER A 111 2.22 9.76 -10.54
N PHE A 112 2.46 10.82 -9.77
CA PHE A 112 2.86 10.66 -8.37
C PHE A 112 1.74 9.98 -7.54
N SER A 113 0.47 10.27 -7.84
CA SER A 113 -0.67 9.68 -7.14
C SER A 113 -0.69 8.15 -7.27
N ASP A 114 -0.34 7.64 -8.45
CA ASP A 114 -0.28 6.21 -8.73
C ASP A 114 0.82 5.49 -7.94
N LYS A 115 1.86 6.22 -7.53
CA LYS A 115 2.99 5.68 -6.77
C LYS A 115 2.70 5.59 -5.29
N ILE A 116 1.67 6.27 -4.77
CA ILE A 116 1.45 6.36 -3.33
C ILE A 116 1.24 4.98 -2.67
N PRO A 117 0.39 4.08 -3.21
CA PRO A 117 0.26 2.74 -2.66
C PRO A 117 1.60 1.98 -2.65
N ALA A 118 2.40 2.11 -3.72
CA ALA A 118 3.70 1.47 -3.82
C ALA A 118 4.71 2.00 -2.78
N TYR A 119 4.73 3.31 -2.54
CA TYR A 119 5.55 3.91 -1.48
C TYR A 119 5.15 3.44 -0.09
N LYS A 120 3.84 3.28 0.18
CA LYS A 120 3.35 2.74 1.45
C LYS A 120 3.89 1.33 1.69
N THR A 121 3.74 0.44 0.71
CA THR A 121 4.26 -0.93 0.80
C THR A 121 5.79 -0.93 0.96
N LEU A 122 6.52 -0.07 0.25
CA LEU A 122 7.98 0.09 0.39
C LEU A 122 8.38 0.45 1.83
N CYS A 123 7.71 1.44 2.45
CA CYS A 123 7.95 1.83 3.82
C CYS A 123 7.74 0.66 4.79
N LEU A 124 6.60 -0.04 4.68
CA LEU A 124 6.28 -1.20 5.52
C LEU A 124 7.31 -2.33 5.39
N CYS A 125 7.69 -2.69 4.16
CA CYS A 125 8.69 -3.72 3.91
C CYS A 125 10.05 -3.37 4.50
N ASN A 126 10.54 -2.14 4.28
CA ASN A 126 11.84 -1.71 4.83
C ASN A 126 11.85 -1.71 6.36
N SER A 127 10.74 -1.31 6.99
CA SER A 127 10.61 -1.41 8.45
C SER A 127 10.65 -2.86 8.95
N MET A 128 10.02 -3.81 8.25
CA MET A 128 10.05 -5.22 8.63
C MET A 128 11.42 -5.88 8.39
N VAL A 129 12.09 -5.57 7.27
CA VAL A 129 13.46 -6.02 6.99
C VAL A 129 14.41 -5.54 8.08
N PHE A 130 14.24 -4.31 8.56
CA PHE A 130 14.97 -3.82 9.72
C PHE A 130 14.64 -4.62 10.99
N LEU A 131 13.36 -4.90 11.29
CA LEU A 131 12.99 -5.66 12.49
C LEU A 131 13.62 -7.06 12.49
N ARG A 132 13.76 -7.71 11.32
CA ARG A 132 14.53 -8.96 11.17
C ARG A 132 16.02 -8.79 11.43
N THR A 133 16.57 -7.60 11.16
CA THR A 133 18.01 -7.28 11.27
C THR A 133 18.39 -6.70 12.64
N LEU A 134 17.44 -6.53 13.57
CA LEU A 134 17.63 -5.98 14.93
C LEU A 134 18.68 -6.70 15.81
N ASN A 135 19.18 -7.85 15.38
CA ASN A 135 20.33 -8.51 16.02
C ASN A 135 21.70 -7.90 15.64
N VAL A 136 21.73 -6.80 14.87
CA VAL A 136 22.96 -6.17 14.38
C VAL A 136 22.88 -4.64 14.55
N ASP A 137 23.95 -4.02 15.05
CA ASP A 137 24.09 -2.56 15.24
C ASP A 137 23.76 -1.71 14.00
N SER A 138 23.80 -2.33 12.81
CA SER A 138 23.39 -1.76 11.51
C SER A 138 21.92 -1.34 11.44
N GLY A 139 21.08 -1.85 12.33
CA GLY A 139 19.65 -1.58 12.29
C GLY A 139 19.33 -0.08 12.36
N ARG A 140 19.98 0.70 13.24
CA ARG A 140 19.59 2.10 13.47
C ARG A 140 19.61 2.95 12.19
N ARG A 141 20.45 2.60 11.22
CA ARG A 141 20.58 3.29 9.92
C ARG A 141 19.45 2.93 8.95
N ILE A 142 18.97 1.69 8.95
CA ILE A 142 17.90 1.26 8.04
C ILE A 142 16.54 1.81 8.52
N TYR A 143 16.38 2.03 9.83
CA TYR A 143 15.18 2.67 10.39
C TYR A 143 15.01 4.14 9.96
N SER A 144 16.12 4.87 9.85
CA SER A 144 16.06 6.22 9.29
C SER A 144 15.66 6.20 7.81
N ASP A 145 16.09 5.19 7.05
CA ASP A 145 15.81 5.13 5.61
C ASP A 145 14.31 4.90 5.33
N ALA A 146 13.66 3.98 6.04
CA ALA A 146 12.21 3.73 5.90
C ALA A 146 11.36 4.96 6.29
N ALA A 147 11.69 5.61 7.41
CA ALA A 147 11.04 6.84 7.85
C ALA A 147 11.30 7.99 6.87
N GLN A 148 12.50 8.08 6.29
CA GLN A 148 12.86 9.10 5.33
C GLN A 148 12.05 8.98 4.06
N ILE A 149 11.82 7.76 3.55
CA ILE A 149 10.93 7.53 2.39
C ILE A 149 9.53 8.07 2.69
N GLY A 150 8.94 7.73 3.84
CA GLY A 150 7.62 8.22 4.24
C GLY A 150 7.55 9.74 4.34
N LEU A 151 8.55 10.36 4.98
CA LEU A 151 8.65 11.82 5.13
C LEU A 151 8.86 12.52 3.78
N ASP A 152 9.62 11.94 2.86
CA ASP A 152 9.85 12.52 1.53
C ASP A 152 8.60 12.46 0.65
N VAL A 153 7.80 11.40 0.77
CA VAL A 153 6.49 11.29 0.11
C VAL A 153 5.50 12.30 0.70
N LEU A 154 5.46 12.44 2.03
CA LEU A 154 4.64 13.46 2.71
C LEU A 154 5.04 14.88 2.30
N ARG A 155 6.34 15.15 2.17
CA ARG A 155 6.84 16.43 1.67
C ARG A 155 6.36 16.72 0.25
N GLN A 156 6.38 15.73 -0.64
CA GLN A 156 5.85 15.86 -2.01
C GLN A 156 4.33 16.11 -2.03
N LEU A 157 3.60 15.64 -1.01
CA LEU A 157 2.17 15.92 -0.83
C LEU A 157 1.88 17.31 -0.23
N GLY A 158 2.91 18.03 0.20
CA GLY A 158 2.83 19.37 0.81
C GLY A 158 2.87 19.39 2.33
N GLU A 159 3.07 18.24 2.98
CA GLU A 159 3.20 18.16 4.44
C GLU A 159 4.68 18.26 4.84
N HIS A 160 5.03 19.38 5.45
CA HIS A 160 6.38 19.63 5.96
C HIS A 160 6.44 19.31 7.45
N PHE A 161 7.19 18.27 7.80
CA PHE A 161 7.53 17.97 9.18
C PHE A 161 8.87 18.59 9.51
N SER A 162 8.92 19.36 10.60
CA SER A 162 10.18 19.83 11.17
C SER A 162 11.03 18.63 11.55
N THR A 163 12.28 18.59 11.07
CA THR A 163 13.29 17.64 11.54
C THR A 163 13.75 17.92 12.98
N ASP A 164 13.27 19.03 13.58
CA ASP A 164 13.45 19.36 14.98
C ASP A 164 12.60 18.45 15.88
N GLN A 165 13.21 17.37 16.36
CA GLN A 165 12.63 16.40 17.29
C GLN A 165 12.80 16.81 18.76
N SER A 166 13.01 18.11 19.03
CA SER A 166 13.10 18.62 20.39
C SER A 166 11.79 18.44 21.15
N THR A 167 11.87 18.23 22.47
CA THR A 167 10.68 18.12 23.34
C THR A 167 9.81 19.37 23.27
N LEU A 168 10.39 20.54 22.95
CA LEU A 168 9.69 21.80 22.80
C LEU A 168 8.78 21.82 21.56
N SER A 169 9.25 21.31 20.41
CA SER A 169 8.43 21.22 19.20
C SER A 169 7.23 20.29 19.42
N VAL A 170 7.45 19.16 20.10
CA VAL A 170 6.38 18.21 20.48
C VAL A 170 5.35 18.86 21.40
N MET A 171 5.78 19.61 22.42
CA MET A 171 4.85 20.30 23.32
C MET A 171 4.07 21.42 22.63
N ALA A 172 4.66 22.10 21.65
CA ALA A 172 3.97 23.12 20.86
C ALA A 172 2.85 22.50 20.01
N GLU A 173 3.15 21.41 19.28
CA GLU A 173 2.15 20.68 18.49
C GLU A 173 1.04 20.08 19.36
N PHE A 174 1.40 19.59 20.54
CA PHE A 174 0.43 19.09 21.52
C PHE A 174 -0.52 20.21 22.01
N SER A 175 0.04 21.39 22.32
CA SER A 175 -0.74 22.54 22.77
C SER A 175 -1.69 23.05 21.70
N LYS A 176 -1.23 23.12 20.45
CA LYS A 176 -2.05 23.50 19.28
C LYS A 176 -3.20 22.52 19.07
N THR A 177 -2.93 21.22 19.16
CA THR A 177 -3.94 20.18 19.05
C THR A 177 -4.97 20.28 20.17
N LYS A 178 -4.53 20.52 21.40
CA LYS A 178 -5.42 20.75 22.56
C LYS A 178 -6.33 21.97 22.35
N MET A 179 -5.81 23.07 21.77
CA MET A 179 -6.62 24.24 21.41
C MET A 179 -7.66 23.94 20.33
N LEU A 180 -7.33 23.10 19.34
CA LEU A 180 -8.28 22.72 18.28
C LEU A 180 -9.39 21.79 18.76
N LEU A 181 -9.15 21.04 19.84
CA LEU A 181 -10.10 20.14 20.47
C LEU A 181 -10.92 20.80 21.59
N LEU A 182 -10.49 21.96 22.08
CA LEU A 182 -11.19 22.71 23.13
C LEU A 182 -12.61 23.07 22.67
N GLY A 183 -13.61 22.56 23.39
CA GLY A 183 -15.03 22.80 23.10
C GLY A 183 -15.62 21.93 21.99
N LYS A 184 -14.88 20.94 21.46
CA LYS A 184 -15.43 19.93 20.55
C LYS A 184 -15.89 18.70 21.33
N ASP A 185 -17.11 18.25 21.05
CA ASP A 185 -17.63 16.99 21.57
C ASP A 185 -16.98 15.80 20.84
N VAL A 186 -16.66 14.74 21.59
CA VAL A 186 -16.05 13.52 21.05
C VAL A 186 -16.98 12.84 20.05
N ASP A 187 -18.29 12.89 20.28
CA ASP A 187 -19.29 12.29 19.37
C ASP A 187 -19.34 13.02 18.03
N ILE A 188 -19.15 14.33 18.03
CA ILE A 188 -19.10 15.16 16.80
C ILE A 188 -17.84 14.85 16.01
N LEU A 189 -16.70 14.67 16.68
CA LEU A 189 -15.43 14.30 16.04
C LEU A 189 -15.50 12.93 15.37
N MET A 190 -16.13 11.94 16.01
CA MET A 190 -16.34 10.60 15.44
C MET A 190 -17.32 10.57 14.27
N SER A 191 -18.28 11.51 14.24
CA SER A 191 -19.28 11.62 13.17
C SER A 191 -18.77 12.31 11.90
N LYS A 192 -17.65 13.04 11.98
CA LYS A 192 -17.12 13.82 10.86
C LYS A 192 -16.32 12.91 9.93
N VAL A 193 -16.95 12.48 8.84
CA VAL A 193 -16.29 11.70 7.80
C VAL A 193 -15.37 12.60 6.96
N MET A 194 -14.10 12.23 6.87
CA MET A 194 -13.13 12.89 5.99
C MET A 194 -13.44 12.53 4.52
N ASN A 195 -13.84 13.51 3.72
CA ASN A 195 -14.22 13.31 2.32
C ASN A 195 -13.10 13.65 1.32
N ASP A 196 -12.03 14.32 1.77
CA ASP A 196 -10.91 14.67 0.91
C ASP A 196 -9.99 13.46 0.73
N LYS A 197 -9.98 12.90 -0.48
CA LYS A 197 -9.13 11.76 -0.85
C LYS A 197 -7.64 12.03 -0.62
N LYS A 198 -7.17 13.26 -0.84
CA LYS A 198 -5.78 13.64 -0.60
C LYS A 198 -5.45 13.59 0.89
N ILE A 199 -6.34 14.10 1.73
CA ILE A 199 -6.15 14.09 3.19
C ILE A 199 -6.18 12.66 3.74
N LEU A 200 -7.09 11.81 3.25
CA LEU A 200 -7.12 10.39 3.62
C LEU A 200 -5.80 9.68 3.30
N VAL A 201 -5.24 9.94 2.12
CA VAL A 201 -3.94 9.38 1.71
C VAL A 201 -2.79 9.90 2.59
N ILE A 202 -2.82 11.19 2.95
CA ILE A 202 -1.84 11.77 3.88
C ILE A 202 -1.96 11.09 5.25
N MET A 203 -3.16 10.93 5.79
CA MET A 203 -3.39 10.30 7.10
C MET A 203 -2.90 8.85 7.12
N ASP A 204 -3.18 8.08 6.07
CA ASP A 204 -2.74 6.69 5.92
C ASP A 204 -1.21 6.56 5.80
N LEU A 205 -0.55 7.49 5.10
CA LEU A 205 0.91 7.58 5.04
C LEU A 205 1.51 8.00 6.39
N LEU A 206 0.85 8.89 7.14
CA LEU A 206 1.28 9.30 8.48
C LEU A 206 1.23 8.14 9.47
N GLU A 207 0.16 7.34 9.43
CA GLU A 207 0.03 6.13 10.24
C GLU A 207 1.15 5.13 9.92
N THR A 208 1.37 4.87 8.63
CA THR A 208 2.44 3.99 8.16
C THR A 208 3.81 4.49 8.62
N THR A 209 4.10 5.77 8.41
CA THR A 209 5.38 6.40 8.80
C THR A 209 5.57 6.43 10.31
N CYS A 210 4.49 6.47 11.10
CA CYS A 210 4.54 6.43 12.56
C CYS A 210 5.09 5.09 13.08
N MET A 211 4.72 3.98 12.44
CA MET A 211 5.29 2.67 12.76
C MET A 211 6.78 2.56 12.41
N CYS A 212 7.27 3.43 11.53
CA CYS A 212 8.66 3.49 11.07
C CYS A 212 9.53 4.50 11.86
N CYS A 213 8.93 5.37 12.67
CA CYS A 213 9.59 6.54 13.26
C CYS A 213 10.17 6.28 14.67
N GLN A 214 11.27 6.97 15.02
CA GLN A 214 11.89 6.89 16.36
C GLN A 214 11.07 7.61 17.45
N ARG A 215 11.43 7.35 18.72
CA ARG A 215 10.74 7.74 19.97
C ARG A 215 10.14 9.15 20.02
N ASN A 216 10.78 10.16 19.43
CA ASN A 216 10.33 11.57 19.51
C ASN A 216 9.51 12.04 18.31
N MET A 217 9.53 11.33 17.17
CA MET A 217 8.66 11.60 16.01
C MET A 217 7.30 10.90 16.15
N GLY A 218 7.25 9.79 16.88
CA GLY A 218 6.04 9.01 17.13
C GLY A 218 4.83 9.82 17.63
N PRO A 219 4.98 10.83 18.53
CA PRO A 219 3.85 11.65 18.97
C PRO A 219 3.41 12.72 17.96
N LEU A 220 4.33 13.21 17.11
CA LEU A 220 4.06 14.32 16.19
C LEU A 220 3.10 13.91 15.06
N LEU A 221 3.23 12.67 14.57
CA LEU A 221 2.45 12.19 13.44
C LEU A 221 0.96 12.00 13.81
N PRO A 222 0.59 11.35 14.93
CA PRO A 222 -0.80 11.30 15.39
C PRO A 222 -1.40 12.67 15.70
N LEU A 223 -0.62 13.60 16.28
CA LEU A 223 -1.08 14.97 16.52
C LEU A 223 -1.42 15.66 15.19
N ARG A 224 -0.61 15.46 14.15
CA ARG A 224 -0.89 16.00 12.82
C ARG A 224 -2.14 15.39 12.19
N ILE A 225 -2.38 14.09 12.37
CA ILE A 225 -3.62 13.40 11.92
C ILE A 225 -4.85 14.10 12.52
N ILE A 226 -4.83 14.40 13.83
CA ILE A 226 -5.93 15.12 14.51
C ILE A 226 -6.09 16.56 14.00
N GLN A 227 -5.00 17.22 13.61
CA GLN A 227 -5.07 18.57 13.06
C GLN A 227 -5.65 18.60 11.63
N LEU A 228 -5.51 17.51 10.88
CA LEU A 228 -6.03 17.37 9.53
C LEU A 228 -7.52 16.98 9.53
N SER A 229 -7.99 16.24 10.55
CA SER A 229 -9.41 15.84 10.73
C SER A 229 -10.37 17.00 11.02
#